data_AF-A0A844BM09-F1
#
_entry.id   AF-A0A844BM09-F1
#
_cell.length_a   1.000
_cell.length_b   1.000
_cell.length_c   1.000
_cell.angle_alpha   90.00
_cell.angle_beta   90.00
_cell.angle_gamma   90.00
#
_symmetry.space_group_name_H-M   'P 1'
#
loop_
_entity.id
_entity.type
_entity.pdbx_description
1 polymer ?
#
loop_
_entity_poly.entity_id
_entity_poly.type
_entity_poly.pdbx_seq_one_letter_code
_entity_poly.pdbx_strand_id
1 'polypeptide(L)' 'MSNADPFLTWVNGYPCGAIDAQGRIYMVRKFNREQCEAALKVDGLQKSVEKAVHSRLRKLAKDGE' A
#
# COMPACT_ATOMS: atom_id res chain seq x y z
N MET A 1 -19.33 1.57 2.04
CA MET A 1 -18.29 1.72 3.08
C MET A 1 -17.05 2.20 2.36
N SER A 2 -16.55 3.37 2.75
CA SER A 2 -15.47 4.10 2.10
C SER A 2 -14.28 3.17 1.87
N ASN A 3 -13.89 2.97 0.60
CA ASN A 3 -12.59 2.41 0.27
C ASN A 3 -11.54 3.36 0.85
N ALA A 4 -11.06 3.06 2.05
CA ALA A 4 -9.97 3.80 2.65
C ALA A 4 -8.78 3.66 1.70
N ASP A 5 -8.29 4.78 1.17
CA ASP A 5 -7.07 4.78 0.37
C ASP A 5 -5.98 4.08 1.19
N PRO A 6 -5.42 2.96 0.69
CA PRO A 6 -4.44 2.18 1.45
C PRO A 6 -3.18 2.99 1.77
N PHE A 7 -2.94 4.10 1.05
CA PHE A 7 -1.83 5.01 1.27
C PHE A 7 -2.15 6.17 2.24
N LEU A 8 -3.35 6.21 2.83
CA LEU A 8 -3.72 7.16 3.89
C LEU A 8 -3.67 6.48 5.26
N THR A 9 -3.00 7.13 6.21
CA THR A 9 -2.97 6.73 7.62
C THR A 9 -3.57 7.85 8.47
N TRP A 10 -4.08 7.55 9.65
CA TRP A 10 -4.54 8.57 10.58
C TRP A 10 -3.46 8.84 11.62
N VAL A 11 -2.94 10.06 11.66
CA VAL A 11 -1.95 10.50 12.64
C VAL A 11 -2.54 11.67 13.41
N ASN A 12 -2.67 11.54 14.73
CA ASN A 12 -3.24 12.58 15.62
C ASN A 12 -4.62 13.11 15.18
N GLY A 13 -5.46 12.25 14.60
CA GLY A 13 -6.80 12.63 14.11
C GLY A 13 -6.81 13.29 12.73
N TYR A 14 -5.67 13.36 12.04
CA TYR A 14 -5.57 13.87 10.67
C TYR A 14 -5.21 12.77 9.69
N PRO A 15 -5.82 12.74 8.49
CA PRO A 15 -5.38 11.84 7.42
C PRO A 15 -4.04 12.31 6.88
N CYS A 16 -3.01 11.49 7.03
CA CYS A 16 -1.66 11.70 6.52
C CYS A 16 -1.31 10.58 5.54
N GLY A 17 -0.94 10.96 4.31
CA GLY A 17 -0.52 10.03 3.26
C GLY A 17 0.86 10.35 2.72
N ALA A 18 1.43 9.39 2.01
CA ALA A 18 2.69 9.59 1.30
C ALA A 18 2.48 10.51 0.08
N ILE A 19 3.22 11.63 0.05
CA ILE A 19 3.17 12.63 -1.02
C ILE A 19 3.91 12.19 -2.28
N ASP A 20 4.82 11.22 -2.17
CA ASP A 20 5.68 10.77 -3.27
C ASP A 20 5.72 9.23 -3.41
N ALA A 21 6.36 8.78 -4.50
CA ALA A 21 6.52 7.37 -4.82
C ALA A 21 7.30 6.60 -3.74
N GLN A 22 8.32 7.24 -3.14
CA GLN A 22 9.20 6.59 -2.17
C GLN A 22 8.49 6.34 -0.84
N GLY A 23 7.71 7.32 -0.37
CA GLY A 23 6.84 7.18 0.80
C GLY A 23 5.79 6.10 0.58
N ARG A 24 5.17 6.04 -0.61
CA ARG A 24 4.23 4.96 -0.95
C ARG A 24 4.90 3.59 -0.92
N ILE A 25 6.09 3.45 -1.49
CA ILE A 25 6.88 2.21 -1.44
C ILE A 25 7.24 1.84 0.00
N TYR A 26 7.58 2.80 0.84
CA TYR A 26 7.88 2.56 2.26
C TYR A 26 6.65 2.03 3.01
N MET A 27 5.47 2.63 2.78
CA MET A 27 4.21 2.15 3.37
C MET A 27 3.87 0.72 2.95
N VAL A 28 4.06 0.37 1.67
CA VAL A 28 3.80 -0.98 1.15
C VAL A 28 4.57 -2.05 1.89
N ARG A 29 5.74 -1.75 2.46
CA ARG A 29 6.50 -2.73 3.28
C ARG A 29 5.73 -3.20 4.52
N LYS A 30 4.81 -2.38 5.02
CA LYS A 30 3.97 -2.66 6.18
C LYS A 30 2.58 -3.18 5.81
N PHE A 31 2.25 -3.24 4.52
CA PHE A 31 0.94 -3.72 4.11
C PHE A 31 0.79 -5.22 4.37
N ASN A 32 -0.42 -5.58 4.80
CA ASN A 32 -0.92 -6.95 4.77
C ASN A 32 -1.48 -7.28 3.37
N ARG A 33 -1.97 -8.50 3.20
CA ARG A 33 -2.46 -8.99 1.90
C ARG A 33 -3.64 -8.16 1.37
N GLU A 34 -4.63 -7.90 2.21
CA GLU A 34 -5.82 -7.11 1.83
C GLU A 34 -5.46 -5.68 1.40
N GLN A 35 -4.54 -5.03 2.12
CA GLN A 35 -4.04 -3.70 1.77
C GLN A 35 -3.27 -3.70 0.47
N CYS A 36 -2.50 -4.76 0.18
CA CYS A 36 -1.83 -4.92 -1.11
C CYS A 36 -2.83 -5.10 -2.26
N GLU A 37 -3.86 -5.92 -2.09
CA GLU A 37 -4.91 -6.13 -3.09
C GLU A 37 -5.74 -4.85 -3.32
N ALA A 38 -6.00 -4.07 -2.27
CA ALA A 38 -6.63 -2.76 -2.38
C ALA A 38 -5.73 -1.75 -3.11
N ALA A 39 -4.42 -1.75 -2.84
CA ALA A 39 -3.47 -0.85 -3.50
C ALA A 39 -3.39 -1.07 -5.01
N LEU A 40 -3.53 -2.31 -5.48
CA LEU A 40 -3.56 -2.63 -6.92
C LEU A 40 -4.84 -2.15 -7.63
N LYS A 41 -5.89 -1.80 -6.89
CA LYS A 41 -7.13 -1.24 -7.44
C LYS A 41 -7.11 0.29 -7.55
N VAL A 42 -6.03 0.94 -7.12
CA VAL A 42 -5.88 2.40 -7.21
C VAL A 42 -5.53 2.78 -8.65
N ASP A 43 -6.40 3.57 -9.28
CA ASP A 43 -6.16 4.08 -10.63
C ASP A 43 -4.94 4.99 -10.68
N GLY A 44 -4.14 4.87 -11.74
CA GLY A 44 -2.94 5.69 -11.93
C GLY A 44 -1.80 5.37 -10.96
N LEU A 45 -1.78 4.17 -10.35
CA LEU A 45 -0.68 3.72 -9.52
C LEU A 45 0.64 3.76 -10.31
N GLN A 46 1.66 4.39 -9.72
CA GLN A 46 2.98 4.46 -10.33
C GLN A 46 3.58 3.05 -10.44
N LYS A 47 4.17 2.72 -11.60
CA LYS A 47 4.77 1.39 -11.87
C LYS A 47 5.79 0.94 -10.80
N SER A 48 6.52 1.87 -10.20
CA SER A 48 7.47 1.57 -9.12
C SER A 48 6.77 1.11 -7.84
N VAL A 49 5.63 1.71 -7.52
CA VAL A 49 4.78 1.34 -6.38
C VAL A 49 4.08 0.01 -6.66
N GLU A 50 3.52 -0.18 -7.84
CA GLU A 50 2.91 -1.44 -8.28
C GLU A 50 3.88 -2.62 -8.14
N LYS A 51 5.12 -2.46 -8.63
CA LYS A 51 6.18 -3.47 -8.48
C LYS A 51 6.50 -3.76 -7.00
N ALA A 52 6.49 -2.75 -6.14
CA ALA A 52 6.69 -2.93 -4.70
C ALA A 52 5.54 -3.72 -4.07
N VAL A 53 4.28 -3.44 -4.46
CA VAL A 53 3.09 -4.15 -3.97
C VAL A 53 3.14 -5.63 -4.36
N HIS A 54 3.44 -5.95 -5.62
CA HIS A 54 3.62 -7.34 -6.05
C HIS A 54 4.76 -8.05 -5.34
N SER A 55 5.88 -7.34 -5.09
CA SER A 55 6.99 -7.88 -4.31
C SER A 55 6.58 -8.21 -2.87
N ARG A 56 5.78 -7.35 -2.23
CA ARG A 56 5.25 -7.58 -0.88
C ARG A 56 4.30 -8.78 -0.86
N LEU A 57 3.37 -8.89 -1.81
CA LEU A 57 2.46 -10.04 -1.91
C LEU A 57 3.21 -11.38 -2.03
N ARG A 58 4.29 -11.43 -2.84
CA ARG A 58 5.12 -12.64 -2.95
C ARG A 58 5.82 -13.00 -1.65
N LYS A 59 6.23 -12.01 -0.86
CA LYS A 59 6.82 -12.24 0.47
C LYS A 59 5.79 -12.79 1.44
N LEU A 60 4.62 -12.15 1.53
CA LEU A 60 3.51 -12.61 2.38
C LEU A 60 3.11 -14.07 2.05
N ALA A 61 2.99 -14.39 0.76
CA ALA A 61 2.68 -15.75 0.32
C ALA A 61 3.77 -16.78 0.68
N LYS A 62 5.03 -16.36 0.77
CA LYS A 62 6.14 -17.21 1.21
C LYS A 62 6.17 -17.38 2.73
N ASP A 63 5.80 -16.33 3.46
CA ASP A 63 5.81 -16.28 4.92
C ASP A 63 4.59 -16.98 5.55
N GLY A 64 3.61 -17.40 4.73
CA GLY A 64 2.45 -18.20 5.15
C GLY A 64 1.29 -17.40 5.73
N GLU A 65 1.26 -16.09 5.48
CA GLU A 65 0.21 -15.15 5.91
C GLU A 65 -0.91 -14.98 4.86
#